data_AF-A0A256JMY4-F1
#
_entry.id   AF-A0A256JMY4-F1
#
_cell.length_a   1.000
_cell.length_b   1.000
_cell.length_c   1.000
_cell.angle_alpha   90.00
_cell.angle_beta   90.00
_cell.angle_gamma   90.00
#
_symmetry.space_group_name_H-M   'P 1'
#
loop_
_entity.id
_entity.type
_entity.pdbx_description
1 polymer ?
#
loop_
_entity_poly.entity_id
_entity_poly.type
_entity_poly.pdbx_seq_one_letter_code
_entity_poly.pdbx_strand_id
1 'polypeptide(L)'
;MSEDNDAVELDDDAETEAVDAAVEEEADTTEEPTADAAETAADAESETAAGDDEADEEEASPFDDDVMPDDDVDLLIPVEDYLSAGVHIGTQQKTKDMERFIHRVRDDGLYVLDVSLTDQRIRTAADFLANYNPEQILVTSSRQYGRFPAEKFADAIGARARTGRFIPGTLTNPDYAGYIEPDVVVVTDPIGDAQAVKEAITVGIPVIAMCDSNNQLSNVDLVIPTNNKGRRALSIVYWLLANETLDRRGADTVFALEDFEDEL
;
A
#
# COMPACT_ATOMS: atom_id res chain seq x y z
N MET A 1 54.07 -8.81 -41.70
CA MET A 1 55.09 -8.74 -40.64
C MET A 1 54.28 -8.45 -39.37
N SER A 2 53.65 -9.46 -38.75
CA SER A 2 54.22 -10.48 -37.83
C SER A 2 54.65 -9.85 -36.51
N GLU A 3 54.36 -10.56 -35.40
CA GLU A 3 54.52 -10.26 -33.96
C GLU A 3 53.17 -9.81 -33.36
N ASP A 4 52.29 -10.66 -32.78
CA ASP A 4 52.38 -11.85 -31.91
C ASP A 4 53.03 -11.66 -30.52
N ASN A 5 52.23 -12.02 -29.51
CA ASN A 5 52.50 -12.30 -28.09
C ASN A 5 52.95 -11.16 -27.15
N ASP A 6 52.19 -10.90 -26.07
CA ASP A 6 52.33 -11.78 -24.89
C ASP A 6 51.12 -11.67 -23.94
N ALA A 7 50.70 -12.81 -23.43
CA ALA A 7 49.68 -13.00 -22.41
C ALA A 7 50.35 -12.88 -21.03
N VAL A 8 49.67 -12.24 -20.08
CA VAL A 8 50.00 -12.38 -18.65
C VAL A 8 48.71 -12.70 -17.91
N GLU A 9 48.55 -14.00 -17.68
CA GLU A 9 47.70 -14.56 -16.62
C GLU A 9 48.28 -14.17 -15.26
N LEU A 10 47.42 -13.76 -14.33
CA LEU A 10 47.71 -13.70 -12.90
C LEU A 10 46.49 -14.31 -12.18
N ASP A 11 46.59 -15.61 -11.95
CA ASP A 11 45.86 -16.35 -10.90
C ASP A 11 46.67 -16.28 -9.58
N ASP A 12 46.00 -16.65 -8.49
CA ASP A 12 46.42 -16.77 -7.07
C ASP A 12 46.50 -15.42 -6.30
N ASP A 13 45.84 -15.21 -5.15
CA ASP A 13 45.41 -16.12 -4.09
C ASP A 13 44.09 -15.64 -3.46
N ALA A 14 43.09 -16.53 -3.40
CA ALA A 14 41.93 -16.38 -2.53
C ALA A 14 42.22 -17.09 -1.20
N GLU A 15 42.71 -16.35 -0.20
CA GLU A 15 42.79 -16.86 1.17
C GLU A 15 41.40 -16.87 1.81
N THR A 16 40.86 -18.08 1.92
CA THR A 16 39.75 -18.44 2.78
C THR A 16 40.23 -18.52 4.24
N GLU A 17 39.81 -17.59 5.09
CA GLU A 17 39.83 -17.81 6.54
C GLU A 17 38.45 -18.23 7.00
N ALA A 18 38.34 -19.54 7.26
CA ALA A 18 37.34 -20.11 8.15
C ALA A 18 37.74 -19.82 9.60
N VAL A 19 36.82 -19.28 10.39
CA VAL A 19 36.88 -19.39 11.84
C VAL A 19 35.55 -19.92 12.32
N ASP A 20 35.63 -21.11 12.90
CA ASP A 20 34.56 -21.99 13.31
C ASP A 20 34.11 -21.68 14.75
N ALA A 21 32.84 -22.00 15.01
CA ALA A 21 32.18 -22.41 16.26
C ALA A 21 32.52 -21.74 17.62
N ALA A 22 31.48 -21.21 18.26
CA ALA A 22 31.17 -21.54 19.67
C ALA A 22 29.67 -21.33 19.97
N VAL A 23 28.99 -22.45 20.17
CA VAL A 23 27.69 -22.60 20.84
C VAL A 23 27.95 -22.53 22.34
N GLU A 24 27.21 -21.70 23.07
CA GLU A 24 27.06 -21.87 24.51
C GLU A 24 25.57 -21.92 24.85
N GLU A 25 25.16 -23.14 25.19
CA GLU A 25 23.93 -23.56 25.83
C GLU A 25 24.26 -23.62 27.34
N GLU A 26 23.60 -22.80 28.15
CA GLU A 26 23.70 -22.89 29.62
C GLU A 26 22.37 -23.42 30.14
N ALA A 27 22.36 -24.71 30.47
CA ALA A 27 21.44 -25.31 31.40
C ALA A 27 22.03 -25.21 32.80
N ASP A 28 21.27 -24.70 33.78
CA ASP A 28 21.49 -25.06 35.17
C ASP A 28 20.17 -25.48 35.83
N THR A 29 20.28 -26.62 36.49
CA THR A 29 19.28 -27.40 37.19
C THR A 29 19.47 -27.21 38.69
N THR A 30 18.39 -27.04 39.45
CA THR A 30 18.22 -27.44 40.87
C THR A 30 16.90 -26.80 41.35
N GLU A 31 16.03 -27.39 42.17
CA GLU A 31 15.84 -28.70 42.78
C GLU A 31 14.41 -28.60 43.39
N GLU A 32 13.60 -29.65 43.32
CA GLU A 32 12.35 -29.74 44.12
C GLU A 32 12.65 -29.82 45.63
N PRO A 33 11.67 -29.58 46.52
CA PRO A 33 11.04 -30.75 47.15
C PRO A 33 9.53 -30.63 47.44
N THR A 34 8.79 -31.63 46.95
CA THR A 34 7.85 -32.56 47.63
C THR A 34 6.89 -32.13 48.76
N ALA A 35 5.63 -32.59 48.56
CA ALA A 35 4.63 -33.16 49.50
C ALA A 35 3.93 -32.19 50.50
N ASP A 36 2.61 -32.24 50.75
CA ASP A 36 1.80 -33.41 51.09
C ASP A 36 0.27 -33.11 51.11
N ALA A 37 -0.51 -34.17 50.86
CA ALA A 37 -1.81 -34.59 51.42
C ALA A 37 -3.19 -33.90 51.21
N ALA A 38 -4.13 -34.79 50.80
CA ALA A 38 -5.54 -35.00 51.18
C ALA A 38 -6.66 -34.29 50.36
N GLU A 39 -7.46 -34.98 49.53
CA GLU A 39 -8.63 -35.87 49.83
C GLU A 39 -9.69 -35.18 50.74
N THR A 40 -10.96 -34.95 50.39
CA THR A 40 -12.01 -35.92 49.96
C THR A 40 -13.37 -35.22 49.72
N ALA A 41 -14.24 -35.89 48.93
CA ALA A 41 -15.73 -35.95 48.91
C ALA A 41 -16.53 -34.68 48.47
N ALA A 42 -17.41 -34.68 47.46
CA ALA A 42 -18.53 -35.54 47.00
C ALA A 42 -19.93 -34.99 47.39
N ASP A 43 -20.94 -35.44 46.62
CA ASP A 43 -22.37 -35.07 46.52
C ASP A 43 -22.70 -33.86 45.62
N ALA A 44 -23.43 -33.90 44.50
CA ALA A 44 -24.44 -34.75 43.84
C ALA A 44 -25.74 -33.97 43.60
N GLU A 45 -26.02 -33.75 42.31
CA GLU A 45 -27.29 -33.80 41.55
C GLU A 45 -28.57 -33.08 42.03
N SER A 46 -29.16 -32.36 41.06
CA SER A 46 -30.60 -32.32 40.81
C SER A 46 -30.85 -31.90 39.36
N GLU A 47 -31.17 -32.89 38.52
CA GLU A 47 -31.74 -32.73 37.17
C GLU A 47 -33.19 -32.22 37.20
N THR A 48 -33.65 -31.66 36.07
CA THR A 48 -34.93 -31.93 35.36
C THR A 48 -35.20 -30.76 34.39
N ALA A 49 -35.82 -30.89 33.22
CA ALA A 49 -35.99 -31.95 32.22
C ALA A 49 -36.56 -31.25 30.96
N ALA A 50 -36.43 -31.92 29.82
CA ALA A 50 -36.68 -31.52 28.44
C ALA A 50 -38.03 -30.86 28.06
N GLY A 51 -38.01 -30.20 26.90
CA GLY A 51 -39.18 -29.91 26.05
C GLY A 51 -38.74 -29.37 24.68
N ASP A 52 -38.69 -30.24 23.68
CA ASP A 52 -38.52 -29.94 22.24
C ASP A 52 -39.76 -29.25 21.66
N ASP A 53 -39.56 -28.28 20.77
CA ASP A 53 -40.44 -28.02 19.62
C ASP A 53 -39.59 -27.36 18.51
N GLU A 54 -39.45 -28.06 17.39
CA GLU A 54 -38.82 -27.59 16.16
C GLU A 54 -39.72 -26.57 15.45
N ALA A 55 -39.17 -25.41 15.11
CA ALA A 55 -39.61 -24.58 14.00
C ALA A 55 -38.36 -24.03 13.32
N ASP A 56 -38.18 -24.39 12.04
CA ASP A 56 -37.13 -23.91 11.15
C ASP A 56 -37.09 -22.38 11.12
N GLU A 57 -36.09 -21.78 11.77
CA GLU A 57 -35.56 -20.48 11.43
C GLU A 57 -34.13 -20.71 10.93
N GLU A 58 -33.93 -20.50 9.62
CA GLU A 58 -32.61 -20.44 9.02
C GLU A 58 -31.82 -19.31 9.71
N GLU A 59 -30.98 -19.67 10.68
CA GLU A 59 -30.03 -18.73 11.30
C GLU A 59 -28.98 -18.32 10.25
N ALA A 60 -29.29 -17.25 9.53
CA ALA A 60 -28.30 -16.44 8.85
C ALA A 60 -27.33 -15.87 9.90
N SER A 61 -26.03 -16.11 9.72
CA SER A 61 -24.99 -15.57 10.59
C SER A 61 -25.09 -14.04 10.68
N PRO A 62 -25.02 -13.42 11.87
CA PRO A 62 -25.21 -11.97 12.05
C PRO A 62 -23.98 -11.13 11.66
N PHE A 63 -23.12 -11.61 10.75
CA PHE A 63 -21.78 -11.04 10.54
C PHE A 63 -21.54 -10.35 9.19
N ASP A 64 -22.55 -10.21 8.31
CA ASP A 64 -22.29 -9.70 6.96
C ASP A 64 -23.19 -8.57 6.43
N ASP A 65 -23.91 -7.79 7.27
CA ASP A 65 -24.79 -6.74 6.70
C ASP A 65 -24.88 -5.37 7.39
N ASP A 66 -24.18 -5.06 8.48
CA ASP A 66 -24.30 -3.72 9.11
C ASP A 66 -22.97 -2.96 9.16
N VAL A 67 -22.50 -2.58 7.97
CA VAL A 67 -21.43 -1.57 7.79
C VAL A 67 -21.96 -0.41 6.94
N MET A 68 -23.06 0.26 7.34
CA MET A 68 -23.31 1.67 7.01
C MET A 68 -24.54 2.23 7.76
N PRO A 69 -24.56 3.54 8.10
CA PRO A 69 -25.81 4.30 8.19
C PRO A 69 -26.35 4.61 6.78
N ASP A 70 -27.67 4.49 6.61
CA ASP A 70 -28.45 4.77 5.39
C ASP A 70 -28.36 6.24 4.91
N ASP A 71 -27.21 6.66 4.38
CA ASP A 71 -27.12 7.85 3.54
C ASP A 71 -26.41 7.45 2.25
N ASP A 72 -27.08 7.61 1.11
CA ASP A 72 -26.49 7.59 -0.23
C ASP A 72 -25.35 8.62 -0.29
N VAL A 73 -24.16 8.23 0.15
CA VAL A 73 -22.95 9.01 -0.08
C VAL A 73 -22.75 8.98 -1.58
N ASP A 74 -22.88 10.13 -2.24
CA ASP A 74 -22.54 10.31 -3.65
C ASP A 74 -21.05 9.97 -3.83
N LEU A 75 -20.74 8.69 -4.09
CA LEU A 75 -19.41 8.14 -4.30
C LEU A 75 -19.15 8.02 -5.80
N LEU A 76 -17.88 8.10 -6.23
CA LEU A 76 -17.52 8.03 -7.66
C LEU A 76 -17.86 6.67 -8.28
N ILE A 77 -17.83 5.61 -7.47
CA ILE A 77 -18.17 4.24 -7.84
C ILE A 77 -19.03 3.65 -6.72
N PRO A 78 -19.94 2.70 -7.03
CA PRO A 78 -20.55 1.83 -6.03
C PRO A 78 -19.55 1.29 -4.99
N VAL A 79 -20.00 1.19 -3.73
CA VAL A 79 -19.17 0.76 -2.59
C VAL A 79 -18.60 -0.64 -2.82
N GLU A 80 -19.37 -1.50 -3.48
CA GLU A 80 -19.05 -2.88 -3.77
C GLU A 80 -17.76 -3.00 -4.61
N ASP A 81 -17.54 -2.08 -5.55
CA ASP A 81 -16.38 -2.10 -6.42
C ASP A 81 -15.10 -1.71 -5.66
N TYR A 82 -15.19 -0.73 -4.76
CA TYR A 82 -14.10 -0.37 -3.85
C TYR A 82 -13.74 -1.52 -2.90
N LEU A 83 -14.75 -2.24 -2.40
CA LEU A 83 -14.57 -3.39 -1.53
C LEU A 83 -13.95 -4.58 -2.28
N SER A 84 -14.44 -4.87 -3.49
CA SER A 84 -13.97 -5.94 -4.37
C SER A 84 -12.49 -5.77 -4.78
N ALA A 85 -12.05 -4.53 -5.02
CA ALA A 85 -10.65 -4.24 -5.31
C ALA A 85 -9.72 -4.25 -4.08
N GLY A 86 -10.27 -4.27 -2.87
CA GLY A 86 -9.50 -4.29 -1.63
C GLY A 86 -8.83 -2.95 -1.29
N VAL A 87 -9.41 -1.83 -1.71
CA VAL A 87 -8.91 -0.46 -1.42
C VAL A 87 -8.90 -0.17 0.08
N HIS A 88 -9.88 -0.73 0.80
CA HIS A 88 -10.06 -0.58 2.25
C HIS A 88 -9.09 -1.44 3.09
N ILE A 89 -8.39 -2.41 2.49
CA ILE A 89 -7.55 -3.36 3.23
C ILE A 89 -6.16 -2.74 3.46
N GLY A 90 -5.87 -2.34 4.69
CA GLY A 90 -4.56 -1.86 5.09
C GLY A 90 -3.62 -2.98 5.58
N THR A 91 -2.66 -2.60 6.41
CA THR A 91 -1.65 -3.51 6.99
C THR A 91 -1.93 -3.81 8.47
N GLN A 92 -1.06 -4.60 9.10
CA GLN A 92 -1.07 -4.81 10.56
C GLN A 92 -0.38 -3.68 11.34
N GLN A 93 0.33 -2.78 10.67
CA GLN A 93 1.03 -1.67 11.29
C GLN A 93 0.25 -0.38 11.09
N LYS A 94 0.22 0.47 12.11
CA LYS A 94 -0.36 1.82 12.02
C LYS A 94 0.67 2.87 12.39
N THR A 95 0.58 4.01 11.71
CA THR A 95 1.26 5.25 12.12
C THR A 95 0.25 6.19 12.77
N LYS A 96 0.73 7.07 13.66
CA LYS A 96 -0.11 8.08 14.33
C LYS A 96 -0.81 9.02 13.34
N ASP A 97 -0.14 9.33 12.23
CA ASP A 97 -0.65 10.25 11.21
C ASP A 97 -1.83 9.66 10.41
N MET A 98 -1.87 8.33 10.26
CA MET A 98 -2.90 7.60 9.52
C MET A 98 -4.10 7.21 10.37
N GLU A 99 -4.07 7.40 11.69
CA GLU A 99 -5.19 7.04 12.59
C GLU A 99 -6.51 7.71 12.20
N ARG A 100 -6.46 8.91 11.62
CA ARG A 100 -7.65 9.64 11.14
C ARG A 100 -8.34 9.05 9.90
N PHE A 101 -7.66 8.14 9.18
CA PHE A 101 -8.18 7.48 7.98
C PHE A 101 -8.57 6.02 8.22
N ILE A 102 -8.29 5.51 9.43
CA ILE A 102 -8.60 4.14 9.82
C ILE A 102 -9.99 4.15 10.47
N HIS A 103 -10.92 3.35 9.93
CA HIS A 103 -12.27 3.21 10.45
C HIS A 103 -12.31 2.18 11.60
N ARG A 104 -11.81 0.95 11.34
CA ARG A 104 -11.84 -0.15 12.30
C ARG A 104 -10.65 -1.09 12.12
N VAL A 105 -10.47 -1.99 13.08
CA VAL A 105 -9.54 -3.13 12.99
C VAL A 105 -10.37 -4.38 12.73
N ARG A 106 -9.93 -5.23 11.80
CA ARG A 106 -10.53 -6.56 11.55
C ARG A 106 -10.03 -7.56 12.59
N ASP A 107 -10.72 -8.69 12.75
CA ASP A 107 -10.33 -9.77 13.67
C ASP A 107 -8.94 -10.34 13.36
N ASP A 108 -8.52 -10.30 12.09
CA ASP A 108 -7.18 -10.70 11.63
C ASP A 108 -6.05 -9.70 12.01
N GLY A 109 -6.39 -8.58 12.64
CA GLY A 109 -5.46 -7.50 12.99
C GLY A 109 -5.10 -6.58 11.83
N LEU A 110 -5.78 -6.68 10.68
CA LEU A 110 -5.63 -5.75 9.56
C LEU A 110 -6.45 -4.47 9.83
N TYR A 111 -5.83 -3.31 9.60
CA TYR A 111 -6.52 -2.02 9.68
C TYR A 111 -7.40 -1.82 8.44
N VAL A 112 -8.63 -1.39 8.64
CA VAL A 112 -9.59 -1.06 7.58
C VAL A 112 -9.62 0.46 7.40
N LEU A 113 -9.33 0.91 6.18
CA LEU A 113 -9.39 2.32 5.78
C LEU A 113 -10.82 2.73 5.42
N ASP A 114 -11.15 4.00 5.65
CA ASP A 114 -12.44 4.58 5.27
C ASP A 114 -12.46 4.94 3.77
N VAL A 115 -13.39 4.32 3.03
CA VAL A 115 -13.58 4.54 1.59
C VAL A 115 -14.14 5.93 1.30
N SER A 116 -14.97 6.48 2.20
CA SER A 116 -15.57 7.81 2.03
C SER A 116 -14.51 8.90 2.04
N LEU A 117 -13.54 8.79 2.95
CA LEU A 117 -12.40 9.69 3.02
C LEU A 117 -11.47 9.51 1.82
N THR A 118 -11.36 8.30 1.30
CA THR A 118 -10.58 8.00 0.08
C THR A 118 -11.17 8.74 -1.13
N ASP A 119 -12.48 8.64 -1.32
CA ASP A 119 -13.20 9.27 -2.44
C ASP A 119 -13.07 10.82 -2.39
N GLN A 120 -13.28 11.42 -1.22
CA GLN A 120 -13.10 12.87 -1.03
C GLN A 120 -11.68 13.34 -1.37
N ARG A 121 -10.67 12.52 -1.03
CA ARG A 121 -9.26 12.82 -1.32
C ARG A 121 -8.93 12.66 -2.80
N ILE A 122 -9.52 11.67 -3.47
CA ILE A 122 -9.40 11.50 -4.93
C ILE A 122 -9.96 12.73 -5.65
N ARG A 123 -11.16 13.20 -5.28
CA ARG A 123 -11.74 14.42 -5.86
C ARG A 123 -10.84 15.64 -5.66
N THR A 124 -10.36 15.83 -4.44
CA THR A 124 -9.44 16.94 -4.10
C THR A 124 -8.12 16.84 -4.89
N ALA A 125 -7.60 15.64 -5.10
CA ALA A 125 -6.39 15.41 -5.89
C ALA A 125 -6.63 15.68 -7.38
N ALA A 126 -7.77 15.26 -7.93
CA ALA A 126 -8.15 15.55 -9.30
C ALA A 126 -8.37 17.05 -9.54
N ASP A 127 -9.03 17.75 -8.61
CA ASP A 127 -9.16 19.22 -8.61
C ASP A 127 -7.79 19.89 -8.65
N PHE A 128 -6.85 19.40 -7.83
CA PHE A 128 -5.50 19.93 -7.80
C PHE A 128 -4.78 19.69 -9.13
N LEU A 129 -4.79 18.46 -9.66
CA LEU A 129 -4.11 18.08 -10.91
C LEU A 129 -4.73 18.73 -12.16
N ALA A 130 -6.02 19.07 -12.13
CA ALA A 130 -6.69 19.78 -13.21
C ALA A 130 -6.13 21.19 -13.42
N ASN A 131 -5.60 21.84 -12.38
CA ASN A 131 -5.04 23.19 -12.46
C ASN A 131 -3.64 23.24 -13.08
N TYR A 132 -2.94 22.10 -13.19
CA TYR A 132 -1.58 22.03 -13.74
C TYR A 132 -1.58 21.62 -15.20
N ASN A 133 -0.56 22.06 -15.93
CA ASN A 133 -0.33 21.59 -17.29
C ASN A 133 0.08 20.11 -17.27
N PRO A 134 -0.48 19.25 -18.14
CA PRO A 134 -0.20 17.82 -18.14
C PRO A 134 1.29 17.48 -18.20
N GLU A 135 2.06 18.18 -19.05
CA GLU A 135 3.49 17.92 -19.21
C GLU A 135 4.34 18.18 -17.95
N GLN A 136 3.81 18.95 -16.99
CA GLN A 136 4.47 19.32 -15.75
C GLN A 136 4.10 18.40 -14.58
N ILE A 137 3.23 17.41 -14.80
CA ILE A 137 2.89 16.40 -13.82
C ILE A 137 3.88 15.25 -13.96
N LEU A 138 4.58 14.91 -12.87
CA LEU A 138 5.43 13.73 -12.80
C LEU A 138 4.76 12.64 -11.97
N VAL A 139 4.64 11.44 -12.53
CA VAL A 139 4.11 10.27 -11.83
C VAL A 139 5.26 9.30 -11.60
N THR A 140 5.47 8.89 -10.36
CA THR A 140 6.54 7.96 -9.97
C THR A 140 5.98 6.74 -9.28
N SER A 141 6.47 5.57 -9.70
CA SER A 141 6.18 4.29 -9.06
C SER A 141 7.36 3.33 -9.18
N SER A 142 7.99 3.01 -8.05
CA SER A 142 9.02 1.96 -7.96
C SER A 142 8.43 0.56 -7.83
N ARG A 143 7.24 0.47 -7.24
CA ARG A 143 6.49 -0.78 -7.00
C ARG A 143 6.11 -1.45 -8.32
N GLN A 144 6.25 -2.78 -8.38
CA GLN A 144 5.98 -3.54 -9.61
C GLN A 144 4.52 -3.39 -10.08
N TYR A 145 3.56 -3.61 -9.18
CA TYR A 145 2.12 -3.48 -9.49
C TYR A 145 1.66 -2.05 -9.76
N GLY A 146 2.48 -1.04 -9.39
CA GLY A 146 2.16 0.37 -9.62
C GLY A 146 2.72 0.91 -10.94
N ARG A 147 3.61 0.19 -11.64
CA ARG A 147 4.23 0.69 -12.88
C ARG A 147 3.21 0.83 -14.00
N PHE A 148 2.45 -0.24 -14.25
CA PHE A 148 1.47 -0.26 -15.33
C PHE A 148 0.34 0.77 -15.13
N PRO A 149 -0.34 0.84 -13.96
CA PRO A 149 -1.36 1.87 -13.74
C PRO A 149 -0.80 3.30 -13.81
N ALA A 150 0.43 3.54 -13.33
CA ALA A 150 1.06 4.85 -13.39
C ALA A 150 1.42 5.28 -14.82
N GLU A 151 1.90 4.36 -15.66
CA GLU A 151 2.15 4.60 -17.08
C GLU A 151 0.83 4.91 -17.82
N LYS A 152 -0.20 4.10 -17.60
CA LYS A 152 -1.53 4.32 -18.20
C LYS A 152 -2.15 5.64 -17.79
N PHE A 153 -2.05 6.00 -16.51
CA PHE A 153 -2.49 7.30 -16.01
C PHE A 153 -1.72 8.45 -16.68
N ALA A 154 -0.41 8.29 -16.87
CA ALA A 154 0.40 9.30 -17.54
C ALA A 154 0.04 9.44 -19.03
N ASP A 155 -0.20 8.33 -19.72
CA ASP A 155 -0.63 8.33 -21.12
C ASP A 155 -2.03 8.97 -21.28
N ALA A 156 -2.96 8.68 -20.35
CA ALA A 156 -4.31 9.22 -20.35
C ALA A 156 -4.35 10.75 -20.19
N ILE A 157 -3.52 11.28 -19.29
CA ILE A 157 -3.49 12.72 -18.98
C ILE A 157 -2.51 13.47 -19.89
N GLY A 158 -1.53 12.79 -20.48
CA GLY A 158 -0.36 13.38 -21.12
C GLY A 158 0.73 13.82 -20.13
N ALA A 159 0.78 13.18 -18.97
CA ALA A 159 1.78 13.42 -17.93
C ALA A 159 3.09 12.66 -18.21
N ARG A 160 4.15 13.00 -17.47
CA ARG A 160 5.44 12.29 -17.55
C ARG A 160 5.46 11.18 -16.51
N ALA A 161 5.68 9.94 -16.94
CA ALA A 161 5.91 8.81 -16.04
C ALA A 161 7.39 8.50 -15.85
N ARG A 162 7.78 8.24 -14.61
CA ARG A 162 9.06 7.62 -14.24
C ARG A 162 8.76 6.40 -13.37
N THR A 163 8.60 5.26 -14.03
CA THR A 163 8.38 3.97 -13.40
C THR A 163 9.69 3.22 -13.17
N GLY A 164 9.70 2.36 -12.16
CA GLY A 164 10.87 1.56 -11.80
C GLY A 164 11.86 2.31 -10.91
N ARG A 165 13.16 2.10 -11.15
CA ARG A 165 14.19 2.66 -10.29
C ARG A 165 14.32 4.16 -10.54
N PHE A 166 13.98 4.96 -9.54
CA PHE A 166 14.23 6.40 -9.57
C PHE A 166 15.73 6.68 -9.49
N ILE A 167 16.27 7.35 -10.52
CA ILE A 167 17.69 7.70 -10.56
C ILE A 167 17.89 8.95 -9.69
N PRO A 168 18.77 8.91 -8.68
CA PRO A 168 19.08 10.08 -7.88
C PRO A 168 19.61 11.22 -8.76
N GLY A 169 19.12 12.44 -8.56
CA GLY A 169 19.47 13.59 -9.39
C GLY A 169 18.48 13.91 -10.50
N THR A 170 17.40 13.13 -10.64
CA THR A 170 16.38 13.35 -11.67
C THR A 170 15.70 14.72 -11.52
N LEU A 171 15.52 15.22 -10.30
CA LEU A 171 14.90 16.55 -10.06
C LEU A 171 15.91 17.62 -9.63
N THR A 172 17.12 17.22 -9.25
CA THR A 172 18.09 18.14 -8.60
C THR A 172 19.34 18.42 -9.43
N ASN A 173 19.67 17.59 -10.44
CA ASN A 173 20.87 17.74 -11.25
C ASN A 173 20.55 18.10 -12.72
N PRO A 174 20.71 19.37 -13.13
CA PRO A 174 20.46 19.80 -14.51
C PRO A 174 21.34 19.15 -15.58
N ASP A 175 22.55 18.68 -15.21
CA ASP A 175 23.48 18.04 -16.16
C ASP A 175 23.08 16.60 -16.50
N TYR A 176 22.13 16.03 -15.77
CA TYR A 176 21.65 14.68 -16.03
C TYR A 176 20.71 14.66 -17.25
N ALA A 177 20.96 13.75 -18.20
CA ALA A 177 20.17 13.64 -19.42
C ALA A 177 18.67 13.36 -19.18
N GLY A 178 18.33 12.79 -18.03
CA GLY A 178 16.95 12.51 -17.63
C GLY A 178 16.35 13.57 -16.69
N TYR A 179 16.99 14.73 -16.53
CA TYR A 179 16.54 15.82 -15.67
C TYR A 179 15.15 16.32 -16.08
N ILE A 180 14.25 16.44 -15.11
CA ILE A 180 12.89 16.95 -15.31
C ILE A 180 12.58 17.92 -14.18
N GLU A 181 11.95 19.03 -14.51
CA GLU A 181 11.39 20.00 -13.58
C GLU A 181 9.86 19.91 -13.64
N PRO A 182 9.21 19.10 -12.79
CA PRO A 182 7.77 19.06 -12.70
C PRO A 182 7.26 20.08 -11.68
N ASP A 183 6.03 20.56 -11.88
CA ASP A 183 5.33 21.44 -10.93
C ASP A 183 4.60 20.65 -9.83
N VAL A 184 4.34 19.37 -10.05
CA VAL A 184 3.72 18.45 -9.09
C VAL A 184 4.22 17.03 -9.29
N VAL A 185 4.43 16.32 -8.18
CA VAL A 185 4.80 14.89 -8.20
C VAL A 185 3.69 14.05 -7.57
N VAL A 186 3.24 13.03 -8.30
CA VAL A 186 2.33 11.98 -7.81
C VAL A 186 3.13 10.71 -7.54
N VAL A 187 3.04 10.20 -6.33
CA VAL A 187 3.83 9.07 -5.82
C VAL A 187 2.93 7.92 -5.41
N THR A 188 3.23 6.69 -5.85
CA THR A 188 2.45 5.51 -5.45
C THR A 188 2.70 5.09 -4.01
N ASP A 189 3.94 5.18 -3.53
CA ASP A 189 4.24 4.87 -2.13
C ASP A 189 5.39 5.73 -1.61
N PRO A 190 5.18 6.53 -0.55
CA PRO A 190 6.23 7.38 -0.02
C PRO A 190 7.41 6.60 0.58
N ILE A 191 7.24 5.32 0.95
CA ILE A 191 8.34 4.47 1.43
C ILE A 191 9.17 3.95 0.23
N GLY A 192 8.51 3.34 -0.76
CA GLY A 192 9.19 2.83 -1.96
C GLY A 192 9.85 3.92 -2.80
N ASP A 193 9.20 5.07 -2.91
CA ASP A 193 9.61 6.20 -3.75
C ASP A 193 10.25 7.33 -2.92
N ALA A 194 10.83 7.00 -1.76
CA ALA A 194 11.41 7.98 -0.84
C ALA A 194 12.46 8.90 -1.50
N GLN A 195 13.15 8.43 -2.55
CA GLN A 195 14.10 9.26 -3.29
C GLN A 195 13.41 10.39 -4.04
N ALA A 196 12.30 10.11 -4.73
CA ALA A 196 11.52 11.12 -5.45
C ALA A 196 10.93 12.14 -4.47
N VAL A 197 10.40 11.66 -3.33
CA VAL A 197 9.85 12.52 -2.27
C VAL A 197 10.92 13.46 -1.70
N LYS A 198 12.12 12.94 -1.38
CA LYS A 198 13.23 13.76 -0.85
C LYS A 198 13.70 14.83 -1.84
N GLU A 199 13.82 14.47 -3.11
CA GLU A 199 14.23 15.41 -4.15
C GLU A 199 13.14 16.46 -4.41
N ALA A 200 11.86 16.07 -4.45
CA ALA A 200 10.74 17.00 -4.59
C ALA A 200 10.73 18.06 -3.48
N ILE A 201 10.94 17.64 -2.22
CA ILE A 201 11.06 18.56 -1.07
C ILE A 201 12.25 19.50 -1.18
N THR A 202 13.39 18.99 -1.67
CA THR A 202 14.61 19.79 -1.83
C THR A 202 14.41 20.91 -2.84
N VAL A 203 13.65 20.64 -3.91
CA VAL A 203 13.31 21.62 -4.96
C VAL A 203 12.13 22.50 -4.55
N GLY A 204 11.25 22.03 -3.67
CA GLY A 204 10.04 22.73 -3.24
C GLY A 204 8.81 22.42 -4.09
N ILE A 205 8.77 21.23 -4.68
CA ILE A 205 7.65 20.75 -5.51
C ILE A 205 6.64 20.04 -4.61
N PRO A 206 5.32 20.33 -4.71
CA PRO A 206 4.29 19.65 -3.94
C PRO A 206 4.19 18.16 -4.30
N VAL A 207 3.99 17.33 -3.27
CA VAL A 207 3.92 15.87 -3.37
C VAL A 207 2.52 15.38 -3.01
N ILE A 208 1.90 14.66 -3.95
CA ILE A 208 0.69 13.87 -3.73
C ILE A 208 1.11 12.41 -3.58
N ALA A 209 0.69 11.73 -2.52
CA ALA A 209 1.04 10.33 -2.33
C ALA A 209 -0.15 9.45 -1.95
N MET A 210 -0.14 8.23 -2.47
CA MET A 210 -1.01 7.15 -2.03
C MET A 210 -0.42 6.50 -0.77
N CYS A 211 -1.17 6.55 0.32
CA CYS A 211 -0.69 6.13 1.64
C CYS A 211 -1.58 5.04 2.23
N ASP A 212 -0.94 3.95 2.62
CA ASP A 212 -1.51 2.89 3.45
C ASP A 212 -1.31 3.23 4.95
N SER A 213 -1.98 2.49 5.82
CA SER A 213 -1.91 2.50 7.28
C SER A 213 -0.49 2.62 7.89
N ASN A 214 0.53 2.05 7.23
CA ASN A 214 1.91 2.05 7.71
C ASN A 214 2.76 3.23 7.19
N ASN A 215 2.23 4.08 6.30
CA ASN A 215 2.96 5.20 5.73
C ASN A 215 3.01 6.41 6.71
N GLN A 216 4.06 7.23 6.57
CA GLN A 216 4.22 8.48 7.33
C GLN A 216 3.89 9.66 6.43
N LEU A 217 3.30 10.73 7.00
CA LEU A 217 2.79 11.87 6.22
C LEU A 217 3.69 13.10 6.25
N SER A 218 4.86 13.05 6.90
CA SER A 218 5.70 14.23 7.17
C SER A 218 6.17 14.99 5.91
N ASN A 219 6.21 14.30 4.78
CA ASN A 219 6.83 14.74 3.53
C ASN A 219 5.83 14.71 2.35
N VAL A 220 4.52 14.70 2.67
CA VAL A 220 3.44 14.56 1.70
C VAL A 220 2.45 15.70 1.93
N ASP A 221 2.16 16.48 0.91
CA ASP A 221 1.25 17.63 1.00
C ASP A 221 -0.21 17.20 0.87
N LEU A 222 -0.49 16.28 -0.05
CA LEU A 222 -1.81 15.71 -0.26
C LEU A 222 -1.78 14.18 -0.20
N VAL A 223 -2.61 13.63 0.67
CA VAL A 223 -2.64 12.21 0.98
C VAL A 223 -3.91 11.60 0.43
N ILE A 224 -3.76 10.53 -0.34
CA ILE A 224 -4.85 9.65 -0.76
C ILE A 224 -4.75 8.38 0.09
N PRO A 225 -5.62 8.19 1.11
CA PRO A 225 -5.59 6.98 1.93
C PRO A 225 -6.05 5.81 1.08
N THR A 226 -5.19 4.83 0.82
CA THR A 226 -5.55 3.66 0.00
C THR A 226 -4.54 2.53 0.20
N ASN A 227 -4.97 1.31 -0.11
CA ASN A 227 -4.06 0.18 -0.25
C ASN A 227 -3.12 0.36 -1.45
N ASN A 228 -1.87 0.71 -1.18
CA ASN A 228 -0.83 0.90 -2.21
C ASN A 228 -0.02 -0.38 -2.54
N LYS A 229 -0.53 -1.55 -2.14
CA LYS A 229 0.11 -2.86 -2.38
C LYS A 229 -0.70 -3.76 -3.30
N GLY A 230 -2.03 -3.68 -3.20
CA GLY A 230 -2.94 -4.46 -4.04
C GLY A 230 -2.90 -3.99 -5.49
N ARG A 231 -2.82 -4.93 -6.43
CA ARG A 231 -2.89 -4.62 -7.88
C ARG A 231 -4.21 -3.97 -8.27
N ARG A 232 -5.33 -4.59 -7.87
CA ARG A 232 -6.67 -4.06 -8.17
C ARG A 232 -6.90 -2.70 -7.50
N ALA A 233 -6.51 -2.57 -6.23
CA ALA A 233 -6.61 -1.31 -5.51
C ALA A 233 -5.85 -0.17 -6.22
N LEU A 234 -4.59 -0.39 -6.62
CA LEU A 234 -3.81 0.60 -7.37
C LEU A 234 -4.45 0.94 -8.72
N SER A 235 -4.95 -0.07 -9.44
CA SER A 235 -5.58 0.10 -10.75
C SER A 235 -6.82 0.98 -10.64
N ILE A 236 -7.73 0.69 -9.70
CA ILE A 236 -8.93 1.50 -9.44
C ILE A 236 -8.55 2.94 -9.07
N VAL A 237 -7.58 3.15 -8.16
CA VAL A 237 -7.26 4.50 -7.70
C VAL A 237 -6.65 5.34 -8.83
N TYR A 238 -5.75 4.77 -9.63
CA TYR A 238 -5.19 5.49 -10.79
C TYR A 238 -6.24 5.74 -11.88
N TRP A 239 -7.11 4.77 -12.13
CA TRP A 239 -8.23 4.90 -13.07
C TRP A 239 -9.19 6.02 -12.66
N LEU A 240 -9.61 6.03 -11.39
CA LEU A 240 -10.44 7.10 -10.83
C LEU A 240 -9.76 8.45 -10.92
N LEU A 241 -8.50 8.53 -10.53
CA LEU A 241 -7.74 9.79 -10.60
C LEU A 241 -7.63 10.29 -12.06
N ALA A 242 -7.46 9.40 -13.04
CA ALA A 242 -7.42 9.75 -14.46
C ALA A 242 -8.75 10.32 -14.94
N ASN A 243 -9.84 9.56 -14.77
CA ASN A 243 -11.17 9.95 -15.23
C ASN A 243 -11.61 11.26 -14.57
N GLU A 244 -11.47 11.37 -13.24
CA GLU A 244 -11.89 12.53 -12.47
C GLU A 244 -11.08 13.80 -12.84
N THR A 245 -9.81 13.64 -13.24
CA THR A 245 -8.96 14.74 -13.75
C THR A 245 -9.35 15.14 -15.18
N LEU A 246 -9.69 14.17 -16.03
CA LEU A 246 -10.12 14.42 -17.41
C LEU A 246 -11.50 15.09 -17.47
N ASP A 247 -12.41 14.66 -16.60
CA ASP A 247 -13.75 15.25 -16.44
C ASP A 247 -13.66 16.73 -16.07
N ARG A 248 -12.77 17.09 -15.13
CA ARG A 248 -12.49 18.49 -14.76
C ARG A 248 -11.88 19.32 -15.88
N ARG A 249 -11.08 18.68 -16.73
CA ARG A 249 -10.48 19.33 -17.90
C ARG A 249 -11.47 19.42 -19.08
N GLY A 250 -12.63 18.77 -18.97
CA GLY A 250 -13.66 18.74 -20.02
C GLY A 250 -13.26 17.87 -21.22
N ALA A 251 -12.47 16.82 -21.00
CA ALA A 251 -12.13 15.85 -22.03
C ALA A 251 -13.17 14.71 -22.04
N ASP A 252 -13.70 14.34 -23.21
CA ASP A 252 -14.75 13.32 -23.36
C ASP A 252 -14.21 11.86 -23.30
N THR A 253 -12.93 11.67 -23.00
CA THR A 253 -12.30 10.35 -22.97
C THR A 253 -12.53 9.67 -21.62
N VAL A 254 -13.44 8.71 -21.59
CA VAL A 254 -13.66 7.81 -20.45
C VAL A 254 -12.87 6.53 -20.69
N PHE A 255 -11.97 6.21 -19.78
CA PHE A 255 -11.24 4.95 -19.81
C PHE A 255 -12.02 3.86 -19.06
N ALA A 256 -11.87 2.61 -19.47
CA ALA A 256 -12.43 1.48 -18.75
C ALA A 256 -11.47 1.03 -17.63
N LEU A 257 -11.97 0.38 -16.59
CA LEU A 257 -11.13 -0.07 -15.48
C LEU A 257 -10.13 -1.13 -15.95
N GLU A 258 -10.55 -1.97 -16.89
CA GLU A 258 -9.76 -3.04 -17.47
C GLU A 258 -8.51 -2.51 -18.18
N ASP A 259 -8.53 -1.28 -18.69
CA ASP A 259 -7.37 -0.66 -19.35
C ASP A 259 -6.21 -0.37 -18.38
N PHE A 260 -6.52 -0.30 -17.09
CA PHE A 260 -5.58 0.00 -16.00
C PHE A 260 -5.14 -1.26 -15.24
N GLU A 261 -5.78 -2.40 -15.47
CA GLU A 261 -5.31 -3.67 -14.94
C GLU A 261 -4.18 -4.22 -15.82
N ASP A 262 -3.04 -4.56 -15.20
CA ASP A 262 -2.01 -5.35 -15.88
C ASP A 262 -2.63 -6.70 -16.31
N GLU A 263 -2.15 -7.36 -17.37
CA GLU A 263 -2.69 -8.65 -17.84
C GLU A 263 -1.96 -9.86 -17.23
N LEU A 264 -0.90 -9.64 -16.46
CA LEU A 264 0.07 -10.67 -16.06
C LEU A 264 -0.25 -11.44 -14.79
#